data_AF-A0A4Q1RSU6-F1
#
_entry.id   AF-A0A4Q1RSU6-F1
#
_cell.length_a   1.000
_cell.length_b   1.000
_cell.length_c   1.000
_cell.angle_alpha   90.00
_cell.angle_beta   90.00
_cell.angle_gamma   90.00
#
_symmetry.space_group_name_H-M   'P 1'
#
loop_
_entity.id
_entity.type
_entity.pdbx_description
1 polymer ?
#
loop_
_entity_poly.entity_id
_entity_poly.type
_entity_poly.pdbx_seq_one_letter_code
_entity_poly.pdbx_strand_id
1 'polypeptide(L)' 'MRIDLTDERLNALHWAAVAIDLKASRERRDMPLTSDELAVHERYQANARSHGFTDADVRDYHAQLTAV' A
#
# COMPACT_ATOMS: atom_id res chain seq x y z
N MET A 1 18.24 -3.98 -14.50
CA MET A 1 17.07 -3.26 -15.06
C MET A 1 16.65 -2.22 -14.03
N ARG A 2 17.02 -0.96 -14.25
CA ARG A 2 16.65 0.15 -13.35
C ARG A 2 15.31 0.68 -13.88
N ILE A 3 14.22 0.37 -13.20
CA ILE A 3 12.90 0.87 -13.58
C ILE A 3 12.85 2.32 -13.08
N ASP A 4 12.94 3.28 -13.99
CA ASP A 4 12.71 4.70 -13.68
C ASP A 4 11.21 4.88 -13.40
N LEU A 5 10.82 4.66 -12.14
CA LEU A 5 9.49 4.99 -11.66
C LEU A 5 9.40 6.51 -11.57
N THR A 6 8.37 7.10 -12.18
CA THR A 6 8.04 8.50 -11.94
C THR A 6 7.66 8.69 -10.47
N ASP A 7 7.86 9.91 -9.94
CA ASP A 7 7.52 10.25 -8.55
C ASP A 7 6.06 9.88 -8.22
N GLU A 8 5.15 10.05 -9.18
CA GLU A 8 3.75 9.67 -9.06
C GLU A 8 3.54 8.16 -8.89
N ARG A 9 4.23 7.34 -9.70
CA ARG A 9 4.15 5.88 -9.59
C ARG A 9 4.74 5.39 -8.27
N LEU A 10 5.87 5.95 -7.85
CA LEU A 10 6.47 5.61 -6.56
C LEU A 10 5.55 5.99 -5.40
N ASN A 11 4.92 7.18 -5.46
CA ASN A 11 3.94 7.60 -4.46
C ASN A 11 2.73 6.67 -4.39
N ALA A 12 2.21 6.22 -5.55
CA ALA A 12 1.10 5.26 -5.57
C ALA A 12 1.47 3.94 -4.89
N LEU A 13 2.66 3.39 -5.19
CA LEU A 13 3.17 2.19 -4.56
C LEU A 13 3.39 2.39 -3.05
N HIS A 14 3.95 3.53 -2.66
CA HIS A 14 4.25 3.87 -1.27
C HIS A 14 2.99 3.95 -0.40
N TRP A 15 1.98 4.69 -0.85
CA TRP A 15 0.74 4.82 -0.07
C TRP A 15 -0.06 3.52 -0.01
N ALA A 16 0.00 2.69 -1.05
CA ALA A 16 -0.59 1.35 -1.01
C ALA A 16 0.11 0.45 0.02
N ALA A 17 1.43 0.53 0.14
CA ALA A 17 2.20 -0.21 1.14
C ALA A 17 1.91 0.29 2.57
N VAL A 18 1.91 1.61 2.80
CA VAL A 18 1.55 2.19 4.11
C VAL A 18 0.13 1.82 4.55
N ALA A 19 -0.81 1.72 3.60
CA ALA A 19 -2.17 1.31 3.89
C ALA A 19 -2.28 -0.15 4.40
N ILE A 20 -1.28 -1.00 4.14
CA ILE A 20 -1.19 -2.35 4.71
C ILE A 20 -0.91 -2.26 6.21
N ASP A 21 0.00 -1.39 6.64
CA ASP A 21 0.34 -1.22 8.06
C ASP A 21 -0.83 -0.70 8.89
N LEU A 22 -1.62 0.22 8.33
CA LEU A 22 -2.84 0.71 8.98
C LEU A 22 -3.80 -0.46 9.25
N LYS A 23 -4.06 -1.29 8.23
CA LYS A 23 -4.94 -2.47 8.35
C LYS A 23 -4.38 -3.48 9.36
N ALA A 24 -3.10 -3.81 9.28
CA ALA A 24 -2.45 -4.75 10.20
C ALA A 24 -2.43 -4.24 11.65
N SER A 25 -2.26 -2.93 11.86
CA SER A 25 -2.32 -2.30 13.18
C SER A 25 -3.73 -2.39 13.79
N ARG A 26 -4.75 -2.19 12.97
CA ARG A 26 -6.17 -2.32 13.32
C ARG A 26 -6.52 -3.77 13.71
N GLU A 27 -6.16 -4.73 12.86
CA GLU A 27 -6.38 -6.17 13.10
C GLU A 27 -5.68 -6.66 14.38
N ARG A 28 -4.44 -6.22 14.65
CA ARG A 28 -3.72 -6.58 15.90
C ARG A 28 -4.41 -6.09 17.18
N ARG A 29 -5.26 -5.07 17.08
CA ARG A 29 -6.01 -4.50 18.21
C ARG A 29 -7.43 -5.04 18.31
N ASP A 30 -7.78 -6.05 17.51
CA ASP A 30 -9.15 -6.56 17.35
C ASP A 30 -10.15 -5.43 16.98
N MET A 31 -9.66 -4.45 16.22
CA MET A 31 -10.42 -3.29 15.77
C MET A 31 -10.51 -3.35 14.25
N PRO A 32 -11.65 -3.66 13.64
CA PRO A 32 -11.78 -3.56 12.20
C PRO A 32 -11.54 -2.11 11.74
N LEU A 33 -11.17 -1.96 10.46
CA LEU A 33 -11.15 -0.65 9.81
C LEU A 33 -12.55 -0.04 9.88
N THR A 34 -12.63 1.27 10.14
CA THR A 34 -13.88 2.00 9.92
C THR A 34 -14.21 2.03 8.42
N SER A 35 -15.45 2.36 8.07
CA SER A 35 -15.85 2.51 6.66
C SER A 35 -14.97 3.51 5.90
N ASP A 36 -14.60 4.61 6.55
CA ASP A 36 -13.74 5.64 5.95
C ASP A 36 -12.30 5.12 5.74
N GLU A 37 -11.75 4.40 6.72
CA GLU A 37 -10.41 3.82 6.60
C GLU A 37 -10.36 2.72 5.55
N LEU A 38 -11.42 1.92 5.43
CA LEU A 38 -11.55 0.91 4.38
C LEU A 38 -11.58 1.57 3.01
N ALA A 39 -12.39 2.61 2.83
CA ALA A 39 -12.46 3.34 1.56
C ALA A 39 -11.11 3.97 1.17
N VAL A 40 -10.38 4.51 2.15
CA VAL A 40 -9.03 5.06 1.93
C VAL A 40 -8.04 3.95 1.57
N HIS A 41 -8.07 2.82 2.27
CA HIS A 41 -7.23 1.65 1.98
C HIS A 41 -7.48 1.16 0.54
N GLU A 42 -8.74 0.95 0.17
CA GLU A 42 -9.14 0.51 -1.17
C GLU A 42 -8.73 1.50 -2.24
N ARG A 43 -8.85 2.82 -1.98
CA ARG A 43 -8.41 3.87 -2.91
C ARG A 43 -6.91 3.77 -3.19
N TYR A 44 -6.08 3.56 -2.17
CA TYR A 44 -4.65 3.41 -2.38
C TYR A 44 -4.28 2.12 -3.10
N GLN A 45 -4.95 1.01 -2.79
CA GLN A 45 -4.78 -0.25 -3.54
C GLN A 45 -5.17 -0.08 -5.02
N ALA A 46 -6.30 0.57 -5.30
CA ALA A 46 -6.75 0.86 -6.65
C ALA A 46 -5.77 1.78 -7.40
N ASN A 47 -5.20 2.78 -6.71
CA ASN A 47 -4.21 3.68 -7.30
C ASN A 47 -2.90 2.97 -7.65
N ALA A 48 -2.40 2.05 -6.82
CA ALA A 48 -1.23 1.25 -7.21
C ALA A 48 -1.52 0.39 -8.45
N ARG A 49 -2.71 -0.21 -8.52
CA ARG A 49 -3.12 -1.03 -9.68
C ARG A 49 -3.29 -0.21 -10.96
N SER A 50 -3.81 1.02 -10.88
CA SER A 50 -3.92 1.90 -12.07
C SER A 50 -2.55 2.26 -12.66
N HIS A 51 -1.50 2.28 -11.83
CA HIS A 51 -0.10 2.46 -12.26
C HIS A 51 0.62 1.15 -12.63
N GLY A 52 -0.12 0.04 -12.69
CA GLY A 52 0.36 -1.27 -13.16
C GLY A 52 1.04 -2.12 -12.09
N PHE A 53 0.95 -1.76 -10.81
CA PHE A 53 1.49 -2.59 -9.73
C PHE A 53 0.50 -3.68 -9.34
N THR A 54 1.03 -4.86 -9.09
CA THR A 54 0.29 -6.00 -8.54
C THR A 54 0.28 -5.95 -7.02
N ASP A 55 -0.63 -6.69 -6.39
CA ASP A 55 -0.64 -6.87 -4.94
C ASP A 55 0.66 -7.56 -4.43
N ALA A 56 1.38 -8.27 -5.30
CA ALA A 56 2.72 -8.80 -4.98
C ALA A 56 3.76 -7.67 -4.92
N ASP A 57 3.78 -6.77 -5.90
CA ASP A 57 4.70 -5.62 -5.92
C ASP A 57 4.52 -4.72 -4.69
N VAL A 58 3.26 -4.47 -4.29
CA VAL A 58 2.95 -3.69 -3.09
C VAL A 58 3.48 -4.38 -1.82
N ARG A 59 3.32 -5.71 -1.71
CA ARG A 59 3.83 -6.48 -0.57
C ARG A 59 5.35 -6.57 -0.54
N ASP A 60 5.99 -6.75 -1.69
CA ASP A 60 7.45 -6.79 -1.80
C ASP A 60 8.07 -5.43 -1.45
N TYR A 61 7.43 -4.33 -1.87
CA TYR A 61 7.85 -2.98 -1.50
C TYR A 61 7.60 -2.69 -0.01
N HIS A 62 6.46 -3.13 0.55
CA HIS A 62 6.17 -3.04 1.97
C HIS A 62 7.20 -3.79 2.83
N ALA A 63 7.60 -4.99 2.42
CA ALA A 63 8.67 -5.75 3.08
C ALA A 63 10.01 -5.00 3.03
N GLN A 64 10.34 -4.35 1.92
CA GLN A 64 11.55 -3.52 1.80
C GLN A 64 11.50 -2.29 2.72
N LEU A 65 10.35 -1.63 2.84
CA LEU A 65 10.18 -0.48 3.73
C LEU A 65 10.34 -0.84 5.22
N THR A 66 9.88 -2.02 5.62
CA THR A 66 9.86 -2.47 7.03
C THR A 66 11.13 -3.18 7.47
N ALA A 67 11.99 -3.57 6.52
CA ALA A 67 13.29 -4.20 6.80
C ALA A 67 14.40 -3.19 7.20
N VAL A 68 14.08 -1.90 7.29
CA VAL A 68 14.97 -0.79 7.69
C VAL A 68 14.75 -0.45 9.16
#